data_AF-A0A834KY24-F1
#
_entry.id   AF-A0A834KY24-F1
#
_cell.length_a   1.000
_cell.length_b   1.000
_cell.length_c   1.000
_cell.angle_alpha   90.00
_cell.angle_beta   90.00
_cell.angle_gamma   90.00
#
_symmetry.space_group_name_H-M   'P 1'
#
loop_
_entity.id
_entity.type
_entity.pdbx_description
1 polymer ?
#
loop_
_entity_poly.entity_id
_entity_poly.type
_entity_poly.pdbx_seq_one_letter_code
_entity_poly.pdbx_strand_id
1 'polypeptide(L)'
;MYQEVVQVQPRYRVHEEEQWSTGLCECYKDMGDCCFALCCLPVFTCKVTRAAGACPCLPLLDCISCVPPASLAMRASVRERYGIKGSAWSDCLYGCCCYTLSWLQISRELKRRAASHAASSSSSDRYEALASLQGAHLV
;
A
#
# COMPACT_ATOMS: atom_id res chain seq x y z
N MET A 1 -13.47 -46.08 6.86
CA MET A 1 -13.22 -44.68 7.25
C MET A 1 -12.79 -43.94 6.00
N TYR A 2 -13.70 -43.18 5.39
CA TYR A 2 -13.35 -42.29 4.28
C TYR A 2 -12.94 -40.96 4.89
N GLN A 3 -11.72 -40.51 4.59
CA GLN A 3 -11.19 -39.25 5.06
C GLN A 3 -11.68 -38.17 4.09
N GLU A 4 -12.57 -37.31 4.57
CA GLU A 4 -13.03 -36.12 3.84
C GLU A 4 -11.84 -35.15 3.73
N VAL A 5 -11.20 -35.14 2.57
CA VAL A 5 -10.14 -34.18 2.27
C VAL A 5 -10.82 -32.84 2.00
N VAL A 6 -10.86 -31.98 3.01
CA VAL A 6 -11.28 -30.59 2.86
C VAL A 6 -10.31 -29.91 1.90
N GLN A 7 -10.68 -29.84 0.61
CA GLN A 7 -9.98 -29.06 -0.40
C GLN A 7 -10.20 -27.58 -0.09
N VAL A 8 -9.30 -26.98 0.68
CA VAL A 8 -9.19 -25.52 0.74
C VAL A 8 -8.65 -25.07 -0.62
N GLN A 9 -9.55 -24.73 -1.54
CA GLN A 9 -9.19 -24.08 -2.79
C GLN A 9 -8.40 -22.81 -2.45
N PRO A 10 -7.17 -22.62 -2.98
CA PRO A 10 -6.52 -21.33 -2.87
C PRO A 10 -7.46 -20.33 -3.54
N ARG A 11 -8.01 -19.40 -2.76
CA ARG A 11 -8.85 -18.33 -3.27
C ARG A 11 -7.96 -17.48 -4.18
N TYR A 12 -7.90 -17.84 -5.47
CA TYR A 12 -7.28 -17.03 -6.50
C TYR A 12 -8.07 -15.75 -6.52
N ARG A 13 -7.58 -14.74 -5.78
CA ARG A 13 -8.07 -13.39 -5.97
C ARG A 13 -7.68 -13.06 -7.40
N VAL A 14 -8.65 -13.09 -8.31
CA VAL A 14 -8.55 -12.38 -9.57
C VAL A 14 -8.25 -10.95 -9.18
N HIS A 15 -6.96 -10.59 -9.12
CA HIS A 15 -6.58 -9.20 -9.07
C HIS A 15 -6.93 -8.69 -10.44
N GLU A 16 -8.07 -8.01 -10.54
CA GLU A 16 -8.25 -7.04 -11.60
C GLU A 16 -6.99 -6.20 -11.58
N GLU A 17 -6.21 -6.26 -12.67
CA GLU A 17 -4.87 -5.72 -12.65
C GLU A 17 -4.94 -4.21 -12.44
N GLU A 18 -4.63 -3.77 -11.22
CA GLU A 18 -4.84 -2.39 -10.83
C GLU A 18 -3.69 -1.50 -11.31
N GLN A 19 -3.96 -0.21 -11.47
CA GLN A 19 -2.93 0.78 -11.68
C GLN A 19 -2.67 1.54 -10.37
N TRP A 20 -1.52 2.21 -10.27
CA TRP A 20 -1.32 3.18 -9.20
C TRP A 20 -2.46 4.17 -9.20
N SER A 21 -2.98 4.50 -8.02
CA SER A 21 -4.14 5.39 -7.90
C SER A 21 -3.82 6.84 -8.24
N THR A 22 -2.53 7.17 -8.24
CA THR A 22 -2.02 8.50 -8.57
C THR A 22 -0.75 8.35 -9.41
N GLY A 23 -0.48 9.36 -10.25
CA GLY A 23 0.80 9.52 -10.91
C GLY A 23 1.93 9.89 -9.93
N LEU A 24 3.17 9.85 -10.42
CA LEU A 24 4.36 10.23 -9.64
C LEU A 24 4.33 11.72 -9.27
N CYS A 25 4.09 12.59 -10.25
CA CYS A 25 4.10 14.05 -10.11
C CYS A 25 2.82 14.65 -9.50
N GLU A 26 2.01 13.83 -8.82
CA GLU A 26 0.79 14.29 -8.15
C GLU A 26 1.02 14.63 -6.68
N CYS A 27 2.17 15.24 -6.37
CA CYS A 27 2.55 15.66 -5.02
C CYS A 27 1.56 16.66 -4.42
N TYR A 28 0.86 17.43 -5.26
CA TYR A 28 -0.14 18.40 -4.83
C TYR A 28 -1.35 17.79 -4.12
N LYS A 29 -1.60 16.48 -4.29
CA LYS A 29 -2.67 15.75 -3.60
C LYS A 29 -2.36 15.49 -2.12
N ASP A 30 -1.12 15.66 -1.69
CA ASP A 30 -0.69 15.52 -0.29
C ASP A 30 0.48 16.48 0.01
N MET A 31 0.14 17.76 0.20
CA MET A 31 1.14 18.81 0.44
C MET A 31 1.92 18.59 1.75
N GLY A 32 1.29 18.01 2.77
CA GLY A 32 1.95 17.73 4.04
C GLY A 32 3.08 16.73 3.87
N ASP A 33 2.81 15.58 3.25
CA ASP A 33 3.87 14.61 2.95
C ASP A 33 4.86 15.16 1.91
N CYS A 34 4.42 15.95 0.93
CA CYS A 34 5.31 16.58 -0.06
C CYS A 34 6.35 17.50 0.62
N CYS A 35 5.88 18.45 1.45
CA CYS A 35 6.75 19.32 2.22
C CYS A 35 7.65 18.52 3.16
N PHE A 36 7.12 17.49 3.83
CA PHE A 36 7.92 16.67 4.74
C PHE A 36 9.00 15.86 4.01
N ALA A 37 8.70 15.31 2.83
CA ALA A 37 9.65 14.63 1.99
C ALA A 37 10.76 15.56 1.49
N LEU A 38 10.44 16.83 1.20
CA LEU A 38 11.41 17.85 0.80
C LEU A 38 12.27 18.35 1.97
N CYS A 39 11.67 18.52 3.15
CA CYS A 39 12.37 19.01 4.35
C CYS A 39 13.22 17.92 5.01
N CYS A 40 12.76 16.67 5.04
CA CYS A 40 13.42 15.58 5.75
C CYS A 40 13.16 14.22 5.09
N LEU A 41 13.72 14.05 3.89
CA LEU A 41 13.55 12.84 3.09
C LEU A 41 13.88 11.54 3.83
N PRO A 42 15.00 11.40 4.59
CA PRO A 42 15.32 10.14 5.25
C PRO A 42 14.28 9.72 6.29
N VAL A 43 13.74 10.67 7.04
CA VAL A 43 12.70 10.38 8.05
C VAL A 43 11.36 10.08 7.37
N PHE A 44 11.07 10.78 6.27
CA PHE A 44 9.88 10.50 5.46
C PHE A 44 9.89 9.08 4.90
N THR A 45 11.00 8.61 4.32
CA THR A 45 11.08 7.25 3.78
C THR A 45 10.94 6.21 4.90
N CYS A 46 11.56 6.42 6.07
CA CYS A 46 11.38 5.57 7.25
C CYS A 46 9.89 5.47 7.66
N LYS A 47 9.16 6.60 7.68
CA LYS A 47 7.71 6.65 7.96
C LYS A 47 6.93 5.81 6.96
N VAL A 48 7.21 5.95 5.66
CA VAL A 48 6.50 5.23 4.59
C VAL A 48 6.80 3.73 4.65
N THR A 49 8.05 3.34 4.87
CA THR A 49 8.43 1.93 5.04
C THR A 49 7.74 1.29 6.24
N ARG A 50 7.63 2.01 7.36
CA ARG A 50 6.88 1.54 8.53
C ARG A 50 5.40 1.34 8.20
N ALA A 51 4.80 2.25 7.45
CA ALA A 51 3.41 2.12 6.98
C ALA A 51 3.20 0.96 6.01
N ALA A 52 4.23 0.61 5.22
CA ALA A 52 4.24 -0.60 4.40
C ALA A 52 4.40 -1.89 5.22
N GLY A 53 4.75 -1.79 6.51
CA GLY A 53 4.95 -2.93 7.41
C GLY A 53 6.35 -3.53 7.37
N ALA A 54 7.36 -2.76 6.97
CA ALA A 54 8.76 -3.19 6.93
C ALA A 54 9.65 -2.40 7.91
N CYS A 55 10.92 -2.83 8.12
CA CYS A 55 11.84 -2.13 9.04
C CYS A 55 12.03 -0.67 8.61
N PRO A 56 11.79 0.32 9.49
CA PRO A 56 12.01 1.73 9.15
C PRO A 56 13.47 2.03 8.80
N CYS A 57 14.41 1.15 9.17
CA CYS A 57 15.83 1.26 8.87
C CYS A 57 16.21 0.97 7.40
N LEU A 58 15.37 0.27 6.64
CA LEU A 58 15.65 -0.17 5.27
C LEU A 58 16.06 0.98 4.32
N PRO A 59 15.39 2.15 4.32
CA PRO A 59 15.75 3.27 3.45
C PRO A 59 17.14 3.85 3.70
N LEU A 60 17.75 3.61 4.86
CA LEU A 60 19.11 4.07 5.14
C LEU A 60 20.15 3.35 4.26
N LEU A 61 19.82 2.17 3.73
CA LEU A 61 20.68 1.43 2.80
C LEU A 61 20.66 2.04 1.38
N ASP A 62 19.70 2.93 1.07
CA ASP A 62 19.60 3.57 -0.24
C ASP A 62 20.78 4.51 -0.53
N CYS A 63 21.48 4.99 0.49
CA CYS A 63 22.63 5.88 0.33
C CYS A 63 23.91 5.19 -0.16
N ILE A 64 23.93 3.85 -0.21
CA ILE A 64 25.16 3.06 -0.45
C ILE A 64 25.36 2.74 -1.94
N SER A 65 24.31 2.84 -2.77
CA SER A 65 24.33 2.40 -4.16
C SER A 65 23.63 3.39 -5.09
N CYS A 66 24.01 3.37 -6.36
CA CYS A 66 23.35 4.13 -7.43
C CYS A 66 21.92 3.65 -7.69
N VAL A 67 21.64 2.38 -7.35
CA VAL A 67 20.29 1.80 -7.35
C VAL A 67 19.83 1.72 -5.90
N PRO A 68 18.80 2.48 -5.48
CA PRO A 68 18.30 2.46 -4.11
C PRO A 68 17.51 1.17 -3.85
N PRO A 69 18.09 0.16 -3.16
CA PRO A 69 17.48 -1.15 -3.01
C PRO A 69 16.19 -1.13 -2.18
N ALA A 70 16.09 -0.27 -1.16
CA ALA A 70 14.89 -0.17 -0.33
C ALA A 70 13.76 0.52 -1.07
N SER A 71 14.03 1.57 -1.84
CA SER A 71 13.02 2.17 -2.72
C SER A 71 12.48 1.14 -3.73
N LEU A 72 13.37 0.35 -4.35
CA LEU A 72 12.98 -0.70 -5.29
C LEU A 72 12.13 -1.77 -4.59
N ALA A 73 12.59 -2.27 -3.44
CA ALA A 73 11.90 -3.30 -2.68
C ALA A 73 10.52 -2.83 -2.18
N MET A 74 10.40 -1.60 -1.67
CA MET A 74 9.11 -1.07 -1.24
C MET A 74 8.14 -0.93 -2.40
N ARG A 75 8.61 -0.44 -3.55
CA ARG A 75 7.75 -0.29 -4.72
C ARG A 75 7.28 -1.65 -5.24
N ALA A 76 8.19 -2.62 -5.36
CA ALA A 76 7.86 -3.99 -5.76
C ALA A 76 6.87 -4.65 -4.78
N SER A 77 7.12 -4.52 -3.47
CA SER A 77 6.25 -5.09 -2.43
C SER A 77 4.83 -4.53 -2.47
N VAL A 78 4.67 -3.21 -2.65
CA VAL A 78 3.36 -2.56 -2.78
C VAL A 78 2.65 -3.00 -4.05
N ARG A 79 3.39 -3.15 -5.15
CA ARG A 79 2.84 -3.61 -6.43
C ARG A 79 2.36 -5.06 -6.34
N GLU A 80 3.14 -5.93 -5.71
CA GLU A 80 2.76 -7.31 -5.45
C GLU A 80 1.53 -7.39 -4.53
N ARG A 81 1.53 -6.63 -3.42
CA ARG A 81 0.42 -6.62 -2.46
C ARG A 81 -0.92 -6.17 -3.04
N TYR A 82 -0.92 -5.25 -3.99
CA TYR A 82 -2.14 -4.67 -4.56
C TYR A 82 -2.35 -5.02 -6.04
N GLY A 83 -1.57 -5.95 -6.61
CA GLY A 83 -1.67 -6.38 -8.00
C GLY A 83 -1.46 -5.27 -9.04
N ILE A 84 -0.54 -4.33 -8.78
CA ILE A 84 -0.31 -3.16 -9.65
C ILE A 84 0.59 -3.52 -10.84
N LYS A 85 0.25 -3.13 -12.08
CA LYS A 85 1.05 -3.40 -13.32
C LYS A 85 2.32 -2.59 -13.50
N GLY A 86 3.37 -3.20 -14.08
CA GLY A 86 4.72 -2.62 -14.26
C GLY A 86 5.86 -3.62 -14.02
N SER A 87 7.11 -3.15 -14.16
CA SER A 87 8.32 -4.00 -14.16
C SER A 87 9.41 -3.48 -13.23
N ALA A 88 10.30 -4.39 -12.80
CA ALA A 88 11.46 -4.06 -11.96
C ALA A 88 12.37 -2.98 -12.60
N TRP A 89 12.49 -2.98 -13.93
CA TRP A 89 13.19 -1.93 -14.68
C TRP A 89 12.55 -0.56 -14.52
N SER A 90 11.22 -0.49 -14.64
CA SER A 90 10.49 0.75 -14.39
C SER A 90 10.65 1.20 -12.94
N ASP A 91 10.61 0.26 -11.98
CA ASP A 91 10.76 0.55 -10.56
C ASP A 91 12.16 1.11 -10.24
N CYS A 92 13.20 0.54 -10.87
CA CYS A 92 14.57 1.02 -10.77
C CYS A 92 14.70 2.44 -11.35
N LEU A 93 14.18 2.69 -12.55
CA LEU A 93 14.23 4.01 -13.18
C LEU A 93 13.57 5.09 -12.30
N TYR A 94 12.38 4.81 -11.76
CA TYR A 94 11.71 5.78 -10.89
C TYR A 94 12.36 5.90 -9.51
N GLY A 95 12.97 4.83 -9.01
CA GLY A 95 13.80 4.87 -7.80
C GLY A 95 15.03 5.77 -7.97
N CYS A 96 15.74 5.67 -9.09
CA CYS A 96 16.95 6.47 -9.35
C CYS A 96 16.62 7.91 -9.79
N CYS A 97 15.75 8.09 -10.78
CA CYS A 97 15.51 9.41 -11.39
C CYS A 97 14.43 10.22 -10.66
N CYS A 98 13.52 9.56 -9.95
CA CYS A 98 12.35 10.19 -9.34
C CYS A 98 12.16 9.75 -7.87
N TYR A 99 13.27 9.55 -7.14
CA TYR A 99 13.27 8.94 -5.80
C TYR A 99 12.17 9.48 -4.87
N THR A 100 12.18 10.80 -4.62
CA THR A 100 11.20 11.46 -3.73
C THR A 100 9.76 11.28 -4.20
N LEU A 101 9.51 11.43 -5.51
CA LEU A 101 8.18 11.28 -6.10
C LEU A 101 7.68 9.82 -6.04
N SER A 102 8.59 8.86 -6.20
CA SER A 102 8.32 7.43 -6.06
C SER A 102 7.86 7.11 -4.64
N TRP A 103 8.55 7.61 -3.62
CA TRP A 103 8.14 7.44 -2.22
C TRP A 103 6.83 8.14 -1.88
N LEU A 104 6.59 9.33 -2.42
CA LEU A 104 5.31 10.02 -2.27
C LEU A 104 4.15 9.25 -2.91
N GLN A 105 4.36 8.66 -4.10
CA GLN A 105 3.37 7.80 -4.76
C GLN A 105 3.04 6.58 -3.89
N ILE A 106 4.06 5.93 -3.31
CA ILE A 106 3.88 4.81 -2.38
C ILE A 106 3.10 5.24 -1.13
N SER A 107 3.45 6.37 -0.51
CA SER A 107 2.74 6.89 0.67
C SER A 107 1.25 7.11 0.40
N ARG A 108 0.93 7.76 -0.72
CA ARG A 108 -0.46 8.02 -1.13
C ARG A 108 -1.24 6.73 -1.36
N GLU A 109 -0.61 5.73 -1.99
CA GLU A 109 -1.25 4.44 -2.22
C GLU A 109 -1.60 3.75 -0.90
N LEU A 110 -0.65 3.67 0.04
CA LEU A 110 -0.87 3.06 1.36
C LEU A 110 -1.99 3.78 2.13
N LYS A 111 -1.99 5.11 2.14
CA LYS A 111 -3.04 5.90 2.80
C LYS A 111 -4.41 5.63 2.21
N ARG A 112 -4.52 5.62 0.87
CA ARG A 112 -5.80 5.38 0.20
C ARG A 112 -6.33 3.98 0.52
N ARG A 113 -5.49 2.95 0.43
CA ARG A 113 -5.88 1.57 0.73
C ARG A 113 -6.30 1.42 2.20
N ALA A 114 -5.56 2.02 3.13
CA ALA A 114 -5.93 2.03 4.55
C ALA A 114 -7.31 2.70 4.79
N ALA A 115 -7.57 3.85 4.15
CA ALA A 115 -8.86 4.52 4.23
C ALA A 115 -10.01 3.68 3.64
N SER A 116 -9.79 3.00 2.51
CA SER A 116 -10.77 2.08 1.93
C SER A 116 -11.10 0.90 2.87
N HIS A 117 -10.10 0.32 3.52
CA HIS A 117 -10.30 -0.74 4.52
C HIS A 117 -11.06 -0.25 5.77
N ALA A 118 -10.78 0.98 6.21
CA ALA A 118 -11.51 1.61 7.32
C ALA A 118 -12.98 1.90 6.95
N ALA A 119 -13.25 2.33 5.72
CA ALA A 119 -14.61 2.57 5.24
C ALA A 119 -15.42 1.28 5.08
N SER A 120 -14.78 0.19 4.64
CA SER A 120 -15.43 -1.12 4.52
C SER A 120 -15.75 -1.76 5.87
N SER A 121 -14.88 -1.59 6.87
CA SER A 121 -15.12 -2.06 8.24
C SER A 121 -16.24 -1.25 8.91
N SER A 122 -16.21 0.08 8.83
CA SER A 122 -17.29 0.92 9.37
C SER A 122 -18.64 0.68 8.70
N SER A 123 -18.67 0.43 7.39
CA SER A 123 -19.90 0.02 6.71
C SER A 123 -20.35 -1.37 7.13
N SER A 124 -19.40 -2.22 7.54
CA SER A 124 -19.71 -3.55 8.03
C SER A 124 -20.37 -3.54 9.40
N ASP A 125 -19.74 -2.82 10.33
CA ASP A 125 -20.27 -2.64 11.68
C ASP A 125 -21.65 -1.98 11.68
N ARG A 126 -21.91 -1.08 10.72
CA ARG A 126 -23.23 -0.47 10.52
C ARG A 126 -24.28 -1.47 10.03
N TYR A 127 -23.96 -2.41 9.13
CA TYR A 127 -24.93 -3.43 8.74
C TYR A 127 -25.20 -4.41 9.89
N GLU A 128 -24.19 -4.77 10.70
CA GLU A 128 -24.37 -5.66 11.85
C GLU A 128 -25.23 -5.01 12.93
N ALA A 129 -25.00 -3.72 13.19
CA ALA A 129 -25.82 -2.93 14.09
C ALA A 129 -27.27 -2.82 13.59
N LEU A 130 -27.49 -2.55 12.30
CA LEU A 130 -28.83 -2.47 11.71
C LEU A 130 -29.56 -3.83 11.73
N ALA A 131 -28.87 -4.92 11.41
CA ALA A 131 -29.43 -6.27 11.48
C ALA A 131 -29.85 -6.65 12.91
N SER A 132 -29.07 -6.25 13.92
CA SER A 132 -29.40 -6.45 15.33
C SER A 132 -30.62 -5.64 15.78
N LEU A 133 -30.76 -4.40 15.30
CA LEU A 133 -31.92 -3.53 15.55
C LEU A 133 -33.20 -4.07 14.89
N GLN A 134 -33.11 -4.61 13.67
CA GLN A 134 -34.26 -5.19 12.97
C GLN A 134 -34.69 -6.55 13.55
N GLY A 135 -33.76 -7.33 14.09
CA GLY A 135 -34.07 -8.57 14.82
C GLY A 135 -34.82 -8.34 16.13
N ALA A 136 -34.67 -7.17 16.76
CA ALA A 136 -35.34 -6.83 18.02
C ALA A 136 -36.79 -6.32 17.84
N HIS A 137 -37.22 -6.03 16.61
CA HIS A 137 -38.57 -5.50 16.31
C HIS A 137 -39.52 -6.55 15.68
N LEU A 138 -39.09 -7.82 15.64
CA LEU A 138 -39.85 -8.96 15.09
C LEU A 138 -40.12 -10.07 16.13
N VAL A 139 -40.00 -9.77 17.43
CA VAL A 139 -40.40 -10.65 18.53
C VAL A 139 -41.53 -10.02 19.33
#